data_AF-A0A7S2WN11-F1
#
_entry.id   AF-A0A7S2WN11-F1
#
_cell.length_a   1.000
_cell.length_b   1.000
_cell.length_c   1.000
_cell.angle_alpha   90.00
_cell.angle_beta   90.00
_cell.angle_gamma   90.00
#
_symmetry.space_group_name_H-M   'P 1'
#
loop_
_entity.id
_entity.type
_entity.pdbx_description
1 polymer ?
#
loop_
_entity_poly.entity_id
_entity_poly.type
_entity_poly.pdbx_seq_one_letter_code
_entity_poly.pdbx_strand_id
1 'polypeptide(L)'
;PTEMRTMCHGISASAGKVGALLSAVLFNYLEGRDSIMFFISGCCTFAASAITFLTLPETATLDLYELDKQWRLTCAGRKHEYEGPANESRHLSFYERMHQ
;
A
#
# COMPACT_ATOMS: atom_id res chain seq x y z
N PRO A 1 9.03 -4.95 -10.64
CA PRO A 1 9.20 -4.93 -12.09
C PRO A 1 9.41 -3.54 -12.67
N THR A 2 10.61 -3.30 -13.20
CA THR A 2 11.03 -2.08 -13.89
C THR A 2 10.08 -1.67 -15.02
N GLU A 3 9.54 -2.65 -15.75
CA GLU A 3 8.54 -2.47 -16.83
C GLU A 3 7.19 -1.95 -16.33
N MET A 4 6.77 -2.39 -15.14
CA MET A 4 5.45 -2.10 -14.59
C MET A 4 5.44 -0.85 -13.71
N ARG A 5 6.63 -0.26 -13.44
CA ARG A 5 6.79 0.91 -12.58
C ARG A 5 6.00 2.11 -13.09
N THR A 6 5.99 2.35 -14.41
CA THR A 6 5.25 3.46 -15.02
C THR A 6 3.73 3.28 -14.87
N MET A 7 3.22 2.06 -15.07
CA MET A 7 1.79 1.77 -14.88
C MET A 7 1.39 1.87 -13.41
N CYS A 8 2.17 1.26 -12.50
CA CYS A 8 1.92 1.38 -11.06
C CYS A 8 1.94 2.84 -10.58
N HIS A 9 2.89 3.64 -11.07
CA HIS A 9 2.95 5.06 -10.74
C HIS A 9 1.74 5.82 -11.31
N GLY A 10 1.33 5.52 -12.54
CA GLY A 10 0.13 6.10 -13.16
C GLY A 10 -1.16 5.75 -12.40
N ILE A 11 -1.33 4.48 -12.02
CA ILE A 11 -2.48 4.02 -11.22
C ILE A 11 -2.49 4.73 -9.86
N SER A 12 -1.35 4.77 -9.16
CA SER A 12 -1.21 5.46 -7.87
C SER A 12 -1.55 6.95 -7.98
N ALA A 13 -1.04 7.63 -9.01
CA ALA A 13 -1.34 9.03 -9.26
C ALA A 13 -2.83 9.28 -9.56
N SER A 14 -3.47 8.40 -10.33
CA SER A 14 -4.90 8.50 -10.63
C SER A 14 -5.76 8.28 -9.37
N ALA A 15 -5.40 7.31 -8.52
CA ALA A 15 -6.08 7.04 -7.26
C ALA A 15 -6.04 8.26 -6.32
N GLY A 16 -4.89 8.94 -6.24
CA GLY A 16 -4.77 10.18 -5.46
C GLY A 16 -5.70 11.29 -5.98
N LYS A 17 -5.80 11.46 -7.30
CA LYS A 17 -6.71 12.43 -7.92
C LYS A 17 -8.18 12.10 -7.66
N VAL A 18 -8.57 10.83 -7.75
CA VAL A 18 -9.92 10.37 -7.45
C VAL A 18 -10.28 10.61 -5.98
N GLY A 19 -9.36 10.33 -5.06
CA GLY A 19 -9.56 10.60 -3.63
C GLY A 19 -9.77 12.09 -3.33
N ALA A 20 -8.98 12.97 -3.96
CA ALA A 20 -9.14 14.41 -3.81
C ALA A 20 -10.51 14.89 -4.34
N LEU A 21 -10.95 14.35 -5.47
CA LEU A 21 -12.24 14.70 -6.08
C LEU A 21 -13.42 14.21 -5.22
N LEU A 22 -13.35 13.00 -4.69
CA LEU A 22 -14.33 12.47 -3.73
C LEU A 22 -14.41 13.34 -2.48
N SER A 23 -13.26 13.76 -1.93
CA SER A 23 -13.21 14.65 -0.77
C SER A 23 -13.87 16.00 -1.06
N ALA A 24 -13.58 16.61 -2.21
CA ALA A 24 -14.18 17.87 -2.62
C ALA A 24 -15.71 17.78 -2.77
N VAL A 25 -16.21 16.69 -3.39
CA VAL A 25 -17.66 16.44 -3.51
C VAL A 25 -18.29 16.23 -2.12
N LEU A 26 -17.65 15.44 -1.26
CA LEU A 26 -18.15 15.15 0.08
C LEU A 26 -18.21 16.40 0.96
N PHE A 27 -17.21 17.28 0.89
CA PHE A 27 -17.23 18.57 1.57
C PHE A 27 -18.37 19.48 1.08
N ASN A 28 -18.65 19.49 -0.21
CA ASN A 28 -19.77 20.25 -0.76
C ASN A 28 -21.14 19.76 -0.27
N TYR A 29 -21.32 18.44 -0.09
CA TYR A 29 -22.58 17.88 0.44
C TYR A 29 -22.76 18.08 1.95
N LEU A 30 -21.68 18.24 2.71
CA LEU A 30 -21.70 18.30 4.17
C LEU A 30 -21.67 19.74 4.72
N GLU A 31 -21.72 20.75 3.86
CA GLU A 31 -21.63 22.16 4.23
C GLU A 31 -22.61 22.53 5.37
N GLY A 32 -22.06 22.93 6.53
CA GLY A 32 -22.81 23.19 7.77
C GLY A 32 -22.83 22.04 8.81
N ARG A 33 -22.10 20.93 8.59
CA ARG A 33 -21.95 19.81 9.53
C ARG A 33 -20.49 19.50 9.86
N ASP A 34 -19.75 20.48 10.38
CA ASP A 34 -18.32 20.37 10.71
C ASP A 34 -17.99 19.15 11.61
N SER A 35 -18.84 18.85 12.58
CA SER A 35 -18.65 17.71 13.49
C SER A 35 -18.64 16.35 12.78
N ILE A 36 -19.44 16.18 11.72
CA ILE A 36 -19.51 14.95 10.94
C ILE A 36 -18.32 14.83 9.99
N MET A 37 -17.85 15.94 9.41
CA MET A 37 -16.66 15.95 8.57
C MET A 37 -15.42 15.49 9.34
N PHE A 38 -15.25 15.97 10.58
CA PHE A 38 -14.14 15.56 11.44
C PHE A 38 -14.18 14.07 11.75
N PHE A 39 -15.36 13.53 12.06
CA PHE A 39 -15.52 12.10 12.33
C PHE A 39 -15.23 11.24 11.09
N ILE A 40 -15.78 11.60 9.92
CA ILE A 40 -15.55 10.86 8.67
C ILE A 40 -14.07 10.92 8.26
N SER A 41 -13.45 12.10 8.30
CA SER A 41 -12.03 12.27 7.99
C SER A 41 -11.14 11.48 8.95
N GLY A 42 -11.45 11.53 10.25
CA GLY A 42 -10.74 10.78 11.30
C GLY A 42 -10.85 9.27 11.09
N CYS A 43 -12.06 8.74 10.91
CA CYS A 43 -12.29 7.31 10.64
C CYS A 43 -11.65 6.86 9.34
N CYS A 44 -11.72 7.67 8.26
CA CYS A 44 -11.07 7.36 6.98
C CYS A 44 -9.55 7.29 7.13
N THR A 45 -8.95 8.27 7.83
CA THR A 45 -7.51 8.30 8.09
C THR A 45 -7.07 7.12 8.96
N PHE A 46 -7.83 6.80 10.00
CA PHE A 46 -7.55 5.66 10.86
C PHE A 46 -7.66 4.33 10.12
N ALA A 47 -8.72 4.13 9.33
CA ALA A 47 -8.89 2.94 8.49
C ALA A 47 -7.76 2.82 7.45
N ALA A 48 -7.41 3.93 6.78
CA ALA A 48 -6.31 3.95 5.82
C ALA A 48 -4.96 3.62 6.49
N SER A 49 -4.71 4.16 7.68
CA SER A 49 -3.50 3.84 8.46
C SER A 49 -3.47 2.38 8.88
N ALA A 50 -4.60 1.82 9.30
CA ALA A 50 -4.68 0.41 9.68
C ALA A 50 -4.45 -0.51 8.47
N ILE A 51 -5.07 -0.20 7.32
CA ILE A 51 -4.85 -0.93 6.07
C ILE A 51 -3.39 -0.82 5.63
N THR A 52 -2.81 0.38 5.67
CA THR A 52 -1.40 0.62 5.34
C THR A 52 -0.51 -0.24 6.23
N PHE A 53 -0.71 -0.21 7.54
CA PHE A 53 0.07 -0.99 8.50
C PHE A 53 -0.07 -2.52 8.29
N LEU A 54 -1.22 -3.00 7.86
CA LEU A 54 -1.46 -4.43 7.61
C LEU A 54 -0.98 -4.91 6.23
N THR A 55 -0.97 -4.04 5.23
CA THR A 55 -0.74 -4.42 3.82
C THR A 55 0.65 -4.06 3.31
N LEU A 56 1.28 -3.00 3.84
CA LEU A 56 2.59 -2.55 3.38
C LEU A 56 3.72 -3.23 4.17
N PRO A 57 4.49 -4.14 3.53
CA PRO A 57 5.74 -4.61 4.09
C PRO A 57 6.77 -3.48 4.14
N GLU A 58 7.65 -3.54 5.13
CA GLU A 58 8.76 -2.59 5.27
C GLU A 58 9.86 -2.91 4.24
N THR A 59 9.71 -2.37 3.03
CA THR A 59 10.63 -2.58 1.90
C THR A 59 11.68 -1.48 1.74
N ALA A 60 11.74 -0.50 2.66
CA ALA A 60 12.56 0.71 2.51
C ALA A 60 14.08 0.45 2.51
N THR A 61 14.53 -0.65 3.10
CA THR A 61 15.97 -1.00 3.23
C THR A 61 16.44 -2.01 2.21
N LEU A 62 15.55 -2.52 1.36
CA LEU A 62 15.88 -3.58 0.42
C LEU A 62 16.28 -3.00 -0.94
N ASP A 63 17.34 -3.56 -1.53
CA ASP A 63 17.79 -3.13 -2.85
C ASP A 63 16.74 -3.43 -3.93
N LEU A 64 16.59 -2.52 -4.89
CA LEU A 64 15.59 -2.66 -5.97
C LEU A 64 15.77 -3.96 -6.76
N TYR A 65 17.01 -4.44 -6.89
CA TYR A 65 17.32 -5.69 -7.58
C TYR A 65 16.74 -6.90 -6.85
N GLU A 66 16.78 -6.91 -5.52
CA GLU A 66 16.28 -8.01 -4.70
C GLU A 66 14.76 -8.10 -4.71
N LEU A 67 14.08 -6.95 -4.70
CA LEU A 67 12.63 -6.83 -4.88
C LEU A 67 12.18 -7.38 -6.25
N ASP A 68 12.88 -7.05 -7.33
CA ASP A 68 12.54 -7.56 -8.65
C ASP A 68 12.74 -9.08 -8.74
N LYS A 69 13.82 -9.59 -8.12
CA LYS A 69 14.11 -11.02 -8.04
C LYS A 69 13.03 -11.78 -7.26
N GLN A 70 12.61 -11.27 -6.10
CA GLN A 70 11.53 -11.86 -5.29
C GLN A 70 10.19 -11.85 -6.04
N TRP A 71 9.86 -10.74 -6.73
CA TRP A 71 8.65 -10.64 -7.55
C TRP A 71 8.64 -11.67 -8.68
N ARG A 72 9.74 -11.85 -9.40
CA ARG A 72 9.85 -12.84 -10.48
C ARG A 72 9.66 -14.26 -9.98
N LEU A 73 10.27 -14.62 -8.86
CA LEU A 73 10.14 -15.95 -8.26
C LEU A 73 8.72 -16.20 -7.72
N THR A 74 8.06 -15.15 -7.22
CA THR A 74 6.65 -15.17 -6.83
C THR A 74 5.74 -15.44 -8.02
N CYS A 75 5.90 -14.70 -9.13
CA CYS A 75 5.13 -14.94 -10.35
C CYS A 75 5.39 -16.32 -10.96
N ALA A 76 6.60 -16.88 -10.78
CA ALA A 76 6.95 -18.22 -11.25
C ALA A 76 6.47 -19.35 -10.33
N GLY A 77 5.82 -19.05 -9.21
CA GLY A 77 5.38 -20.06 -8.22
C GLY A 77 6.53 -20.70 -7.41
N ARG A 78 7.76 -20.18 -7.54
CA ARG A 78 8.97 -20.70 -6.91
C ARG A 78 9.42 -19.83 -5.73
N LYS A 79 8.47 -19.38 -4.93
CA LYS A 79 8.72 -18.54 -3.73
C LYS A 79 9.71 -19.18 -2.75
N HIS A 80 9.67 -20.51 -2.63
CA HIS A 80 10.48 -21.28 -1.68
C HIS A 80 11.97 -21.35 -2.03
N GLU A 81 12.37 -20.99 -3.24
CA GLU A 81 13.78 -20.98 -3.67
C GLU A 81 14.48 -19.64 -3.42
N TYR A 82 13.78 -18.66 -2.84
CA TYR A 82 14.33 -17.34 -2.58
C TYR A 82 15.01 -17.28 -1.21
N GLU A 83 16.34 -17.44 -1.19
CA GLU A 83 17.20 -17.31 0.01
C GLU A 83 17.82 -15.90 0.13
N GLY A 84 17.07 -14.85 -0.22
CA GLY A 84 17.56 -13.47 -0.15
C GLY A 84 17.19 -12.75 1.17
N PRO A 85 17.79 -11.57 1.43
CA PRO A 85 17.49 -10.72 2.60
C PRO A 85 16.01 -10.33 2.73
N ALA A 86 15.24 -10.34 1.62
CA ALA A 86 13.80 -10.07 1.63
C ALA A 86 12.95 -11.13 2.35
N ASN A 87 13.55 -12.26 2.74
CA ASN A 87 12.89 -13.31 3.52
C ASN A 87 13.13 -13.14 5.04
N GLU A 88 13.92 -12.16 5.46
CA GLU A 88 14.10 -11.86 6.88
C GLU A 88 12.82 -11.28 7.47
N SER A 89 12.50 -11.68 8.70
CA SER A 89 11.29 -11.29 9.46
C SER A 89 11.03 -9.79 9.49
N ARG A 90 12.06 -8.98 9.30
CA ARG A 90 12.03 -7.50 9.30
C ARG A 90 11.44 -6.88 8.03
N HIS A 91 11.37 -7.62 6.92
CA HIS A 91 10.87 -7.17 5.61
C HIS A 91 9.51 -7.75 5.23
N LEU A 92 8.94 -8.62 6.09
CA LEU A 92 7.63 -9.22 5.90
C LEU A 92 6.52 -8.29 6.40
N SER A 93 5.41 -8.21 5.66
CA SER A 93 4.20 -7.53 6.13
C SER A 93 3.68 -8.21 7.40
N PHE A 94 3.01 -7.47 8.29
CA PHE A 94 2.43 -8.04 9.50
C PHE A 94 1.45 -9.19 9.19
N TYR A 95 0.77 -9.12 8.04
CA TYR A 95 -0.11 -10.18 7.54
C TYR A 95 0.65 -11.47 7.18
N GLU A 96 1.79 -11.35 6.49
CA GLU A 96 2.65 -12.51 6.18
C GLU A 96 3.31 -13.06 7.46
N ARG A 97 3.66 -12.20 8.41
CA ARG A 97 4.20 -12.61 9.71
C ARG A 97 3.18 -13.36 10.58
N MET A 98 1.89 -13.04 10.45
CA MET A 98 0.81 -13.75 11.16
C MET A 98 0.39 -15.08 10.52
N HIS A 99 0.70 -15.29 9.24
CA HIS A 99 0.18 -16.43 8.46
C HIS A 99 1.26 -17.45 8.03
N GLN A 100 2.49 -17.30 8.54
CA GLN A 100 3.62 -18.20 8.43
C GLN A 100 3.71 -19.12 9.66
#